data_AF-A0A494W1E2-F1
#
_entry.id   AF-A0A494W1E2-F1
#
_cell.length_a   1.000
_cell.length_b   1.000
_cell.length_c   1.000
_cell.angle_alpha   90.00
_cell.angle_beta   90.00
_cell.angle_gamma   90.00
#
_symmetry.space_group_name_H-M   'P 1'
#
loop_
_entity.id
_entity.type
_entity.pdbx_description
1 polymer ?
#
loop_
_entity_poly.entity_id
_entity_poly.type
_entity_poly.pdbx_seq_one_letter_code
_entity_poly.pdbx_strand_id
1 'polypeptide(L)'
;MVMLKVALGFLSAAAVIASVPAMAHGQEIANDLERCGPNAKGPAVLVDVRGFAAASGTVRVQSYPATKAAWLTKGEWLNRIETGVKPRDGAMRFCVPVPQPGRYAIAVRHDRDGNGRTDISRDGGGFSNNPKLSIFNLGKPGVEKAAFNAGAGVTKITITLQYM
;
A
#
# COMPACT_ATOMS: atom_id res chain seq x y z
N MET A 1 33.95 1.36 -68.44
CA MET A 1 33.65 0.17 -67.62
C MET A 1 34.31 0.37 -66.26
N VAL A 2 33.66 0.46 -65.10
CA VAL A 2 32.27 0.25 -64.67
C VAL A 2 32.10 1.08 -63.37
N MET A 3 31.00 1.84 -63.25
CA MET A 3 30.54 2.44 -61.98
C MET A 3 29.93 1.34 -61.09
N LEU A 4 30.34 1.27 -59.83
CA LEU A 4 29.63 0.49 -58.81
C LEU A 4 29.07 1.44 -57.74
N LYS A 5 27.77 1.75 -57.88
CA LYS A 5 26.96 2.44 -56.86
C LYS A 5 26.51 1.40 -55.83
N VAL A 6 26.94 1.55 -54.58
CA VAL A 6 26.35 0.82 -53.44
C VAL A 6 25.52 1.83 -52.66
N ALA A 7 24.20 1.80 -52.88
CA ALA A 7 23.24 2.51 -52.04
C ALA A 7 22.92 1.62 -50.83
N LEU A 8 23.51 1.92 -49.68
CA LEU A 8 23.19 1.28 -48.41
C LEU A 8 21.97 1.98 -47.82
N GLY A 9 20.79 1.37 -47.96
CA GLY A 9 19.56 1.85 -47.36
C GLY A 9 19.58 1.67 -45.84
N PHE A 10 19.48 2.77 -45.10
CA PHE A 10 19.25 2.76 -43.67
C PHE A 10 17.77 2.47 -43.39
N LEU A 11 17.42 1.26 -42.94
CA LEU A 11 16.16 1.03 -42.23
C LEU A 11 16.33 1.49 -40.77
N SER A 12 15.81 2.66 -40.44
CA SER A 12 15.67 3.10 -39.06
C SER A 12 14.54 2.33 -38.38
N ALA A 13 14.88 1.35 -37.55
CA ALA A 13 13.94 0.73 -36.62
C ALA A 13 13.64 1.71 -35.48
N ALA A 14 12.49 2.38 -35.53
CA ALA A 14 12.01 3.21 -34.42
C ALA A 14 11.54 2.30 -33.27
N ALA A 15 12.38 2.16 -32.24
CA ALA A 15 12.00 1.48 -31.01
C ALA A 15 11.01 2.37 -30.23
N VAL A 16 9.75 1.98 -30.18
CA VAL A 16 8.73 2.62 -29.33
C VAL A 16 9.04 2.23 -27.88
N ILE A 17 9.66 3.13 -27.14
CA ILE A 17 9.87 2.97 -25.70
C ILE A 17 8.52 3.22 -25.02
N ALA A 18 7.81 2.16 -24.64
CA ALA A 18 6.64 2.27 -23.78
C ALA A 18 7.08 2.78 -22.40
N SER A 19 6.73 4.02 -22.06
CA SER A 19 6.93 4.58 -20.72
C SER A 19 5.95 3.93 -19.74
N VAL A 20 6.41 2.89 -19.05
CA VAL A 20 5.72 2.43 -17.84
C VAL A 20 5.88 3.51 -16.77
N PRO A 21 4.78 4.07 -16.21
CA PRO A 21 4.91 5.05 -15.14
C PRO A 21 5.61 4.40 -13.96
N ALA A 22 6.72 4.99 -13.53
CA ALA A 22 7.41 4.56 -12.32
C ALA A 22 6.48 4.81 -11.13
N MET A 23 6.12 3.74 -10.42
CA MET A 23 5.37 3.87 -9.16
C MET A 23 6.32 4.49 -8.14
N ALA A 24 5.96 5.66 -7.60
CA ALA A 24 6.74 6.25 -6.52
C ALA A 24 6.56 5.38 -5.27
N HIS A 25 7.66 4.82 -4.78
CA HIS A 25 7.72 4.08 -3.52
C HIS A 25 8.25 4.99 -2.41
N GLY A 26 7.95 4.65 -1.15
CA GLY A 26 8.55 5.28 0.00
C GLY A 26 8.00 6.67 0.38
N GLN A 27 6.78 7.03 -0.02
CA GLN A 27 6.17 8.34 0.29
C GLN A 27 5.48 8.42 1.66
N GLU A 28 6.13 9.02 2.66
CA GLU A 28 5.45 9.31 3.94
C GLU A 28 4.52 10.51 3.78
N ILE A 29 3.26 10.33 4.17
CA ILE A 29 2.22 11.36 4.05
C ILE A 29 1.44 11.48 5.37
N ALA A 30 0.92 12.68 5.64
CA ALA A 30 -0.03 12.88 6.73
C ALA A 30 -1.38 12.22 6.40
N ASN A 31 -2.14 11.86 7.44
CA ASN A 31 -3.52 11.41 7.25
C ASN A 31 -4.42 12.59 6.86
N ASP A 32 -4.93 12.56 5.63
CA ASP A 32 -5.79 13.61 5.07
C ASP A 32 -7.06 12.98 4.50
N LEU A 33 -8.15 13.06 5.26
CA LEU A 33 -9.43 12.44 4.91
C LEU A 33 -10.13 13.14 3.72
N GLU A 34 -9.76 14.38 3.39
CA GLU A 34 -10.38 15.10 2.27
C GLU A 34 -10.06 14.45 0.93
N ARG A 35 -8.91 13.76 0.83
CA ARG A 35 -8.51 12.96 -0.35
C ARG A 35 -9.47 11.80 -0.64
N CYS A 36 -10.25 11.38 0.34
CA CYS A 36 -11.29 10.36 0.22
C CYS A 36 -12.70 10.95 0.35
N GLY A 37 -12.82 12.29 0.35
CA GLY A 37 -14.08 13.01 0.45
C GLY A 37 -14.86 13.06 -0.87
N PRO A 38 -15.98 13.81 -0.90
CA PRO A 38 -16.85 13.92 -2.08
C PRO A 38 -16.14 14.40 -3.35
N ASN A 39 -15.07 15.18 -3.20
CA ASN A 39 -14.30 15.79 -4.29
C ASN A 39 -12.98 15.06 -4.59
N ALA A 40 -12.88 13.77 -4.24
CA ALA A 40 -11.68 12.97 -4.48
C ALA A 40 -11.28 13.00 -5.97
N LYS A 41 -10.02 13.37 -6.25
CA LYS A 41 -9.52 13.61 -7.61
C LYS A 41 -8.86 12.39 -8.26
N GLY A 42 -8.97 11.22 -7.64
CA GLY A 42 -8.39 10.00 -8.15
C GLY A 42 -8.56 8.80 -7.22
N PRO A 43 -7.91 7.67 -7.57
CA PRO A 43 -7.98 6.45 -6.79
C PRO A 43 -7.43 6.64 -5.37
N ALA A 44 -8.24 6.26 -4.39
CA ALA A 44 -7.84 6.28 -3.00
C ALA A 44 -8.54 5.18 -2.23
N VAL A 45 -8.00 4.82 -1.07
CA VAL A 45 -8.56 3.79 -0.21
C VAL A 45 -8.90 4.42 1.14
N LEU A 46 -10.19 4.49 1.44
CA LEU A 46 -10.66 4.86 2.77
C LEU A 46 -10.64 3.62 3.66
N VAL A 47 -9.65 3.56 4.55
CA VAL A 47 -9.41 2.44 5.46
C VAL A 47 -10.02 2.77 6.82
N ASP A 48 -10.96 1.96 7.26
CA ASP A 48 -11.51 2.00 8.61
C ASP A 48 -10.79 0.95 9.47
N VAL A 49 -9.87 1.39 10.33
CA VAL A 49 -9.06 0.51 11.19
C VAL A 49 -9.76 0.36 12.53
N ARG A 50 -9.99 -0.88 12.95
CA ARG A 50 -10.66 -1.24 14.21
C ARG A 50 -9.82 -2.19 15.06
N GLY A 51 -10.25 -2.39 16.30
CA GLY A 51 -9.66 -3.37 17.21
C GLY A 51 -8.38 -2.87 17.88
N PHE A 52 -8.25 -1.57 18.13
CA PHE A 52 -7.13 -1.06 18.94
C PHE A 52 -7.22 -1.62 20.37
N ALA A 53 -6.20 -2.34 20.82
CA ALA A 53 -6.14 -2.89 22.18
C ALA A 53 -5.94 -1.81 23.25
N ALA A 54 -5.38 -0.66 22.86
CA ALA A 54 -5.16 0.49 23.72
C ALA A 54 -5.19 1.77 22.89
N ALA A 55 -5.57 2.89 23.51
CA ALA A 55 -5.50 4.22 22.92
C ALA A 55 -4.11 4.87 23.18
N SER A 56 -3.05 4.13 22.87
CA SER A 56 -1.65 4.51 23.14
C SER A 56 -0.75 4.14 21.97
N GLY A 57 0.46 4.69 21.93
CA GLY A 57 1.44 4.36 20.90
C GLY A 57 1.07 4.92 19.52
N THR A 58 1.55 4.27 18.46
CA THR A 58 1.39 4.73 17.08
C THR A 58 0.72 3.70 16.20
N VAL A 59 0.03 4.18 15.16
CA VAL A 59 -0.53 3.36 14.11
C VAL A 59 0.11 3.74 12.79
N ARG A 60 0.61 2.72 12.09
CA ARG A 60 1.20 2.83 10.76
C ARG A 60 0.31 2.12 9.76
N VAL A 61 -0.10 2.81 8.71
CA VAL A 61 -0.83 2.27 7.57
C VAL A 61 0.04 2.37 6.33
N GLN A 62 0.25 1.27 5.63
CA GLN A 62 1.07 1.21 4.42
C GLN A 62 0.31 0.55 3.28
N SER A 63 0.38 1.16 2.10
CA SER A 63 -0.10 0.57 0.85
C SER A 63 1.05 -0.07 0.08
N TYR A 64 0.76 -1.15 -0.62
CA TYR A 64 1.70 -1.88 -1.47
C TYR A 64 1.02 -2.27 -2.80
N PRO A 65 1.76 -2.32 -3.92
CA PRO A 65 1.33 -3.10 -5.06
C PRO A 65 1.10 -4.55 -4.61
N ALA A 66 0.04 -5.21 -5.10
CA ALA A 66 -0.24 -6.59 -4.76
C ALA A 66 0.66 -7.57 -5.55
N THR A 67 1.98 -7.46 -5.38
CA THR A 67 2.97 -8.36 -5.97
C THR A 67 3.79 -9.03 -4.87
N LYS A 68 4.31 -10.24 -5.14
CA LYS A 68 5.19 -10.95 -4.20
C LYS A 68 6.48 -10.18 -3.91
N ALA A 69 6.99 -9.43 -4.89
CA ALA A 69 8.22 -8.65 -4.74
C ALA A 69 8.04 -7.45 -3.81
N ALA A 70 6.89 -6.76 -3.88
CA ALA A 70 6.66 -5.56 -3.09
C ALA A 70 6.08 -5.86 -1.70
N TRP A 71 5.23 -6.88 -1.59
CA TRP A 71 4.42 -7.12 -0.39
C TRP A 71 5.26 -7.29 0.88
N LEU A 72 5.11 -6.35 1.82
CA LEU A 72 5.84 -6.28 3.11
C LEU A 72 7.37 -6.19 2.98
N THR A 73 7.88 -5.94 1.77
CA THR A 73 9.28 -5.66 1.54
C THR A 73 9.60 -4.24 1.99
N LYS A 74 10.74 -4.07 2.68
CA LYS A 74 11.18 -2.78 3.19
C LYS A 74 11.42 -1.82 2.02
N GLY A 75 10.81 -0.64 2.08
CA GLY A 75 10.96 0.40 1.04
C GLY A 75 9.98 0.27 -0.14
N GLU A 76 9.35 -0.89 -0.33
CA GLU A 76 8.47 -1.16 -1.49
C GLU A 76 7.01 -0.69 -1.30
N TRP A 77 6.69 -0.13 -0.14
CA TRP A 77 5.39 0.49 0.10
C TRP A 77 5.26 1.77 -0.73
N LEU A 78 4.04 2.12 -1.13
CA LEU A 78 3.75 3.32 -1.93
C LEU A 78 3.60 4.53 -1.03
N ASN A 79 2.54 4.52 -0.22
CA ASN A 79 2.25 5.53 0.78
C ASN A 79 2.31 4.93 2.19
N ARG A 80 2.89 5.67 3.12
CA ARG A 80 2.86 5.39 4.57
C ARG A 80 2.20 6.55 5.29
N ILE A 81 1.27 6.23 6.16
CA ILE A 81 0.71 7.16 7.15
C ILE A 81 1.11 6.64 8.52
N GLU A 82 1.67 7.49 9.36
CA GLU A 82 1.98 7.16 10.75
C GLU A 82 1.47 8.28 11.66
N THR A 83 0.73 7.92 12.71
CA THR A 83 0.16 8.88 13.65
C THR A 83 -0.12 8.24 15.01
N GLY A 84 -0.37 9.06 16.03
CA GLY A 84 -0.72 8.58 17.37
C GLY A 84 -2.10 7.92 17.40
N VAL A 85 -2.22 6.83 18.15
CA VAL A 85 -3.48 6.07 18.27
C VAL A 85 -4.49 6.84 19.12
N LYS A 86 -5.59 7.26 18.48
CA LYS A 86 -6.70 8.01 19.11
C LYS A 86 -8.04 7.59 18.50
N PRO A 87 -8.50 6.34 18.73
CA PRO A 87 -9.74 5.85 18.14
C PRO A 87 -10.95 6.64 18.63
N ARG A 88 -11.90 6.88 17.73
CA ARG A 88 -13.25 7.38 18.03
C ARG A 88 -14.24 6.28 17.67
N ASP A 89 -15.15 5.96 18.57
CA ASP A 89 -16.11 4.86 18.40
C ASP A 89 -15.44 3.52 18.04
N GLY A 90 -14.29 3.25 18.66
CA GLY A 90 -13.50 2.03 18.46
C GLY A 90 -12.71 1.96 17.15
N ALA A 91 -12.65 3.04 16.37
CA ALA A 91 -12.01 3.05 15.06
C ALA A 91 -11.16 4.30 14.77
N MET A 92 -10.24 4.17 13.81
CA MET A 92 -9.53 5.29 13.19
C MET A 92 -9.64 5.17 11.67
N ARG A 93 -9.93 6.28 10.99
CA ARG A 93 -10.05 6.31 9.53
C ARG A 93 -8.80 6.89 8.90
N PHE A 94 -8.40 6.31 7.78
CA PHE A 94 -7.25 6.73 7.00
C PHE A 94 -7.63 6.85 5.54
N CYS A 95 -7.20 7.91 4.88
CA CYS A 95 -7.27 7.97 3.43
C CYS A 95 -5.89 7.66 2.84
N VAL A 96 -5.79 6.58 2.09
CA VAL A 96 -4.55 6.09 1.50
C VAL A 96 -4.65 6.22 -0.03
N PRO A 97 -4.06 7.25 -0.65
CA PRO A 97 -4.03 7.39 -2.10
C PRO A 97 -3.34 6.20 -2.77
N VAL A 98 -3.78 5.83 -3.96
CA VAL A 98 -3.09 4.86 -4.82
C VAL A 98 -2.96 5.45 -6.23
N PRO A 99 -1.89 5.10 -6.98
CA PRO A 99 -1.56 5.84 -8.20
C PRO A 99 -2.56 5.65 -9.35
N GLN A 100 -3.23 4.49 -9.40
CA GLN A 100 -4.15 4.14 -10.48
C GLN A 100 -5.14 3.05 -10.01
N PRO A 101 -6.23 2.76 -10.76
CA PRO A 101 -7.00 1.55 -10.53
C PRO A 101 -6.10 0.30 -10.65
N GLY A 102 -6.26 -0.66 -9.74
CA GLY A 102 -5.40 -1.83 -9.75
C GLY A 102 -5.46 -2.69 -8.50
N ARG A 103 -4.58 -3.69 -8.44
CA ARG A 103 -4.46 -4.60 -7.30
C ARG A 103 -3.47 -4.07 -6.27
N TYR A 104 -3.94 -3.92 -5.04
CA TYR A 104 -3.16 -3.43 -3.91
C TYR A 104 -3.37 -4.29 -2.67
N ALA A 105 -2.48 -4.14 -1.71
CA ALA A 105 -2.66 -4.68 -0.37
C ALA A 105 -2.25 -3.61 0.65
N ILE A 106 -2.95 -3.59 1.79
CA ILE A 106 -2.71 -2.65 2.88
C ILE A 106 -2.31 -3.42 4.12
N ALA A 107 -1.24 -2.94 4.78
CA ALA A 107 -0.78 -3.42 6.06
C ALA A 107 -0.97 -2.32 7.11
N VAL A 108 -1.41 -2.71 8.29
CA VAL A 108 -1.58 -1.85 9.46
C VAL A 108 -0.80 -2.43 10.62
N ARG A 109 0.01 -1.61 11.28
CA ARG A 109 0.69 -1.94 12.53
C ARG A 109 0.24 -0.98 13.61
N HIS A 110 -0.08 -1.51 14.79
CA HIS A 110 -0.24 -0.77 16.03
C HIS A 110 0.98 -1.03 16.90
N ASP A 111 1.88 -0.07 16.96
CA ASP A 111 3.06 -0.04 17.83
C ASP A 111 2.61 0.42 19.21
N ARG A 112 2.33 -0.53 20.10
CA ARG A 112 1.60 -0.24 21.35
C ARG A 112 2.47 0.44 22.40
N ASP A 113 3.75 0.09 22.45
CA ASP A 113 4.73 0.64 23.40
C ASP A 113 5.55 1.80 22.82
N GLY A 114 5.40 2.09 21.52
CA GLY A 114 5.97 3.26 20.87
C GLY A 114 7.47 3.16 20.63
N ASN A 115 8.05 1.96 20.68
CA ASN A 115 9.50 1.77 20.59
C ASN A 115 10.03 1.76 19.13
N GLY A 116 9.12 1.77 18.13
CA GLY A 116 9.45 1.79 16.69
C GLY A 116 9.87 0.44 16.10
N ARG A 117 9.96 -0.61 16.91
CA ARG A 117 10.42 -1.96 16.55
C ARG A 117 9.24 -2.92 16.47
N THR A 118 9.18 -3.73 15.43
CA THR A 118 8.14 -4.76 15.33
C THR A 118 8.30 -5.83 16.40
N ASP A 119 7.36 -5.86 17.35
CA ASP A 119 7.25 -6.91 18.37
C ASP A 119 5.90 -7.61 18.23
N ILE A 120 5.89 -8.82 17.66
CA ILE A 120 4.66 -9.56 17.36
C ILE A 120 3.85 -9.96 18.61
N SER A 121 4.47 -9.95 19.79
CA SER A 121 3.82 -10.31 21.07
C SER A 121 3.18 -9.10 21.78
N ARG A 122 3.50 -7.89 21.33
CA ARG A 122 3.01 -6.63 21.93
C ARG A 122 2.23 -5.78 20.94
N ASP A 123 2.69 -5.73 19.70
CA ASP A 123 2.10 -4.95 18.63
C ASP A 123 0.87 -5.63 18.06
N GLY A 124 -0.07 -4.81 17.59
CA GLY A 124 -1.18 -5.27 16.77
C GLY A 124 -0.83 -5.26 15.29
N GLY A 125 -1.33 -6.22 14.55
CA GLY A 125 -1.21 -6.29 13.10
C GLY A 125 -2.58 -6.43 12.44
N GLY A 126 -2.74 -5.82 11.26
CA GLY A 126 -3.94 -5.99 10.44
C GLY A 126 -3.60 -5.86 8.97
N PHE A 127 -4.39 -6.51 8.11
CA PHE A 127 -4.20 -6.45 6.66
C PHE A 127 -5.55 -6.31 5.96
N SER A 128 -5.55 -5.76 4.75
CA SER A 128 -6.72 -5.79 3.87
C SER A 128 -7.22 -7.24 3.69
N ASN A 129 -8.54 -7.40 3.52
CA ASN A 129 -9.28 -8.67 3.56
C ASN A 129 -9.25 -9.46 4.89
N ASN A 130 -8.63 -8.91 5.95
CA ASN A 130 -8.63 -9.50 7.29
C ASN A 130 -8.28 -11.01 7.35
N PRO A 131 -7.20 -11.48 6.71
CA PRO A 131 -6.75 -12.85 6.92
C PRO A 131 -6.42 -13.07 8.41
N LYS A 132 -6.70 -14.27 8.92
CA LYS A 132 -6.30 -14.65 10.27
C LYS A 132 -4.79 -14.62 10.40
N LEU A 133 -4.29 -13.94 11.44
CA LEU A 133 -2.88 -13.99 11.79
C LEU A 133 -2.58 -15.29 12.52
N SER A 134 -1.39 -15.82 12.29
CA SER A 134 -0.92 -17.01 12.98
C SER A 134 0.56 -16.86 13.30
N ILE A 135 0.97 -17.48 14.40
CA ILE A 135 2.37 -17.53 14.79
C ILE A 135 3.20 -18.31 13.77
N PHE A 136 2.59 -19.31 13.11
CA PHE A 136 3.25 -20.15 12.09
C PHE A 136 3.67 -19.37 10.84
N ASN A 137 3.05 -18.22 10.56
CA ASN A 137 3.45 -17.31 9.49
C ASN A 137 3.98 -15.97 10.01
N LEU A 138 4.41 -15.92 11.28
CA LEU A 138 4.92 -14.70 11.94
C LEU A 138 3.98 -13.50 11.79
N GLY A 139 2.66 -13.76 11.75
CA GLY A 139 1.62 -12.76 11.52
C GLY A 139 1.62 -12.12 10.13
N LYS A 140 2.37 -12.64 9.14
CA LYS A 140 2.45 -12.08 7.79
C LYS A 140 1.69 -12.97 6.78
N PRO A 141 0.49 -12.58 6.31
CA PRO A 141 -0.21 -13.32 5.28
C PRO A 141 0.51 -13.17 3.92
N GLY A 142 0.36 -14.17 3.05
CA GLY A 142 0.77 -14.03 1.65
C GLY A 142 -0.08 -12.98 0.92
N VAL A 143 0.50 -12.32 -0.09
CA VAL A 143 -0.13 -11.19 -0.80
C VAL A 143 -1.52 -11.52 -1.34
N GLU A 144 -1.73 -12.74 -1.86
CA GLU A 144 -3.03 -13.15 -2.41
C GLU A 144 -4.16 -13.15 -1.36
N LYS A 145 -3.84 -13.35 -0.08
CA LYS A 145 -4.83 -13.27 0.99
C LYS A 145 -5.17 -11.84 1.36
N ALA A 146 -4.24 -10.90 1.15
CA ALA A 146 -4.41 -9.49 1.49
C ALA A 146 -4.84 -8.62 0.31
N ALA A 147 -4.67 -9.09 -0.93
CA ALA A 147 -4.87 -8.30 -2.13
C ALA A 147 -6.35 -7.97 -2.39
N PHE A 148 -6.63 -6.72 -2.76
CA PHE A 148 -7.94 -6.25 -3.19
C PHE A 148 -7.79 -5.36 -4.43
N ASN A 149 -8.90 -5.10 -5.12
CA ASN A 149 -8.94 -4.19 -6.26
C ASN A 149 -9.38 -2.79 -5.81
N ALA A 150 -8.56 -1.78 -6.08
CA ALA A 150 -8.94 -0.39 -5.98
C ALA A 150 -9.45 0.11 -7.35
N GLY A 151 -10.62 0.75 -7.36
CA GLY A 151 -11.21 1.33 -8.56
C GLY A 151 -10.67 2.73 -8.89
N ALA A 152 -11.30 3.41 -9.86
CA ALA A 152 -10.96 4.78 -10.25
C ALA A 152 -11.31 5.85 -9.20
N GLY A 153 -12.22 5.53 -8.28
CA GLY A 153 -12.61 6.40 -7.18
C GLY A 153 -12.16 5.88 -5.82
N VAL A 154 -12.86 6.31 -4.77
CA VAL A 154 -12.58 5.90 -3.40
C VAL A 154 -13.08 4.48 -3.15
N THR A 155 -12.16 3.58 -2.86
CA THR A 155 -12.44 2.22 -2.40
C THR A 155 -12.50 2.20 -0.88
N LYS A 156 -13.58 1.65 -0.30
CA LYS A 156 -13.74 1.60 1.17
C LYS A 156 -13.44 0.21 1.68
N ILE A 157 -12.60 0.09 2.70
CA ILE A 157 -12.28 -1.19 3.34
C ILE A 157 -12.26 -1.05 4.86
N THR A 158 -12.46 -2.16 5.56
CA THR A 158 -12.28 -2.25 7.02
C THR A 158 -11.14 -3.22 7.32
N ILE A 159 -10.22 -2.81 8.18
CA ILE A 159 -9.13 -3.65 8.68
C ILE A 159 -9.27 -3.78 10.20
N THR A 160 -9.31 -5.02 10.68
CA THR A 160 -9.38 -5.33 12.11
C THR A 160 -8.01 -5.78 12.59
N LEU A 161 -7.47 -5.07 13.57
CA LEU A 161 -6.23 -5.44 14.23
C LEU A 161 -6.41 -6.73 15.03
N GLN A 162 -5.40 -7.59 14.92
CA GLN A 162 -5.25 -8.83 15.68
C GLN A 162 -3.96 -8.72 16.50
N TYR A 163 -3.96 -9.35 17.68
CA TYR A 163 -2.83 -9.41 18.61
C TYR A 163 -2.60 -10.89 18.93
N MET A 164 -1.34 -11.29 19.08
CA MET A 164 -0.91 -12.67 19.30
C MET A 164 -0.10 -12.79 20.59
#